data_AF-A0A258HBQ2-F1
#
_entry.id   AF-A0A258HBQ2-F1
#
_cell.length_a   1.000
_cell.length_b   1.000
_cell.length_c   1.000
_cell.angle_alpha   90.00
_cell.angle_beta   90.00
_cell.angle_gamma   90.00
#
_symmetry.space_group_name_H-M   'P 1'
#
loop_
_entity.id
_entity.type
_entity.pdbx_description
1 polymer ?
#
loop_
_entity_poly.entity_id
_entity_poly.type
_entity_poly.pdbx_seq_one_letter_code
_entity_poly.pdbx_strand_id
1 'polypeptide(L)'
;MFAILSHILWRVMITALVILLVFLVIVIGLPFLNAHAPIVLTIIGGYLIICYFCIPLITRTWRYLFPPTHLPQYVVSRDGWPSDPINIAVVAQDEEHLRTAMQRAGWTEADPITIKSVLREGVAILFRRHYPSAPFSPLYLFGRPHDIGFQMQTGPHPSPRHRHHVRFWHLQTAPSDHLQYNGFWHRTFHTLLRRDKQIWIGAATHDIAPIAFRMQSLQITHKIDADTEKERDFVIASLQHANVVRRQRRIKAGDPLSFRGQTFGVKITVDGAIEVIEVS
;
A
#
# COMPACT_ATOMS: atom_id res chain seq x y z
N MET A 1 28.18 7.12 -4.84
CA MET A 1 28.30 7.78 -6.15
C MET A 1 27.28 7.24 -7.17
N PHE A 2 27.21 5.93 -7.41
CA PHE A 2 26.26 5.30 -8.36
C PHE A 2 24.78 5.60 -8.06
N ALA A 3 24.37 5.55 -6.79
CA ALA A 3 22.99 5.87 -6.40
C ALA A 3 22.62 7.34 -6.69
N ILE A 4 23.52 8.30 -6.44
CA ILE A 4 23.24 9.72 -6.70
C ILE A 4 23.10 9.95 -8.20
N LEU A 5 24.02 9.38 -8.99
CA LEU A 5 23.99 9.45 -10.44
C LEU A 5 22.70 8.84 -11.00
N SER A 6 22.28 7.68 -10.49
CA SER A 6 21.05 7.01 -10.94
C SER A 6 19.79 7.82 -10.63
N HIS A 7 19.75 8.52 -9.48
CA HIS A 7 18.63 9.41 -9.14
C HIS A 7 18.61 10.67 -10.03
N ILE A 8 19.77 11.21 -10.40
CA ILE A 8 19.86 12.37 -11.31
C ILE A 8 19.40 11.97 -12.72
N LEU A 9 19.91 10.84 -13.26
CA LEU A 9 19.49 10.31 -14.56
C LEU A 9 17.99 10.05 -14.61
N TRP A 10 17.42 9.45 -13.55
CA TRP A 10 15.98 9.24 -13.42
C TRP A 10 15.18 10.55 -13.52
N ARG A 11 15.61 11.60 -12.81
CA ARG A 11 14.95 12.92 -12.84
C ARG A 11 15.04 13.55 -14.22
N VAL A 12 16.22 13.55 -14.85
CA VAL A 12 16.43 14.10 -16.19
C VAL A 12 15.54 13.40 -17.22
N MET A 13 15.46 12.07 -17.17
CA MET A 13 14.64 11.29 -18.08
C MET A 13 13.14 11.58 -17.91
N ILE A 14 12.63 11.68 -16.67
CA ILE A 14 11.23 12.10 -16.43
C ILE A 14 10.99 13.50 -16.98
N THR A 15 11.87 14.46 -16.69
CA THR A 15 11.72 15.84 -17.16
C THR A 15 11.71 15.93 -18.68
N ALA A 16 12.64 15.23 -19.35
CA ALA A 16 12.70 15.17 -20.80
C ALA A 16 11.42 14.56 -21.41
N LEU A 17 10.90 13.50 -20.82
CA LEU A 17 9.65 12.88 -21.25
C LEU A 17 8.45 13.82 -21.09
N VAL A 18 8.35 14.53 -19.96
CA VAL A 18 7.29 15.50 -19.73
C VAL A 18 7.37 16.64 -20.75
N ILE A 19 8.56 17.19 -21.01
CA ILE A 19 8.77 18.22 -22.02
C ILE A 19 8.37 17.71 -23.41
N LEU A 20 8.82 16.53 -23.80
CA LEU A 20 8.48 15.92 -25.08
C LEU A 20 6.97 15.74 -25.21
N LEU A 21 6.28 15.30 -24.16
CA LEU A 21 4.85 15.03 -24.25
C LEU A 21 4.01 16.31 -24.23
N VAL A 22 4.43 17.34 -23.47
CA VAL A 22 3.85 18.69 -23.57
C VAL A 22 4.05 19.24 -24.98
N PHE A 23 5.24 19.08 -25.55
CA PHE A 23 5.53 19.49 -26.92
C PHE A 23 4.63 18.75 -27.93
N LEU A 24 4.47 17.44 -27.80
CA LEU A 24 3.58 16.66 -28.67
C LEU A 24 2.11 17.08 -28.52
N VAL A 25 1.64 17.34 -27.29
CA VAL A 25 0.30 17.88 -27.02
C VAL A 25 0.09 19.24 -27.68
N ILE A 26 1.10 20.13 -27.61
CA ILE A 26 1.05 21.45 -28.23
C ILE A 26 1.09 21.32 -29.75
N VAL A 27 2.07 20.62 -30.32
CA VAL A 27 2.34 20.63 -31.76
C VAL A 27 1.39 19.73 -32.54
N ILE A 28 1.02 18.57 -31.99
CA ILE A 28 0.12 17.61 -32.66
C ILE A 28 -1.31 17.84 -32.22
N GLY A 29 -1.55 18.23 -30.96
CA GLY A 29 -2.88 18.46 -30.44
C GLY A 29 -3.47 19.78 -30.93
N LEU A 30 -2.83 20.93 -30.64
CA LEU A 30 -3.41 22.27 -30.88
C LEU A 30 -3.93 22.55 -32.29
N PRO A 31 -3.28 22.09 -33.38
CA PRO A 31 -3.75 22.39 -34.73
C PRO A 31 -5.10 21.77 -35.11
N PHE A 32 -5.58 20.77 -34.37
CA PHE A 32 -6.86 20.10 -34.64
C PHE A 32 -8.03 20.64 -33.79
N LEU A 33 -7.81 21.70 -33.01
CA LEU A 33 -8.72 22.15 -31.96
C LEU A 33 -9.43 23.45 -32.37
N ASN A 34 -10.42 23.37 -33.26
CA ASN A 34 -11.38 24.46 -33.46
C ASN A 34 -12.46 24.41 -32.35
N ALA A 35 -12.73 25.56 -31.72
CA ALA A 35 -13.45 25.75 -30.45
C ALA A 35 -12.67 25.30 -29.20
N HIS A 36 -12.93 25.91 -28.03
CA HIS A 36 -12.10 25.72 -26.82
C HIS A 36 -12.19 24.33 -26.16
N ALA A 37 -13.22 23.55 -26.46
CA ALA A 37 -13.43 22.20 -25.91
C ALA A 37 -12.29 21.20 -26.24
N PRO A 38 -11.78 21.13 -27.47
CA PRO A 38 -10.70 20.21 -27.83
C PRO A 38 -9.35 20.47 -27.10
N ILE A 39 -9.00 21.70 -26.69
CA ILE A 39 -7.78 22.00 -25.89
C ILE A 39 -7.81 21.32 -24.52
N VAL A 40 -8.94 21.45 -23.81
CA VAL A 40 -9.11 20.85 -22.49
C VAL A 40 -9.01 19.33 -22.58
N LEU A 41 -9.63 18.74 -23.60
CA LEU A 41 -9.58 17.29 -23.84
C LEU A 41 -8.15 16.81 -24.15
N THR A 42 -7.37 17.55 -24.93
CA THR A 42 -5.97 17.18 -25.20
C THR A 42 -5.11 17.25 -23.94
N ILE A 43 -5.27 18.28 -23.10
CA ILE A 43 -4.54 18.39 -21.82
C ILE A 43 -4.90 17.22 -20.90
N ILE A 44 -6.19 16.91 -20.75
CA ILE A 44 -6.66 15.78 -19.95
C ILE A 44 -6.13 14.47 -20.50
N GLY A 45 -6.21 14.25 -21.81
CA GLY A 45 -5.70 13.05 -22.47
C GLY A 45 -4.20 12.87 -22.27
N GLY A 46 -3.41 13.93 -22.45
CA GLY A 46 -1.96 13.93 -22.21
C GLY A 46 -1.63 13.62 -20.74
N TYR A 47 -2.34 14.23 -19.80
CA TYR A 47 -2.22 13.93 -18.37
C TYR A 47 -2.49 12.45 -18.08
N LEU A 48 -3.59 11.89 -18.62
CA LEU A 48 -3.96 10.50 -18.41
C LEU A 48 -2.88 9.54 -18.97
N ILE A 49 -2.37 9.81 -20.17
CA ILE A 49 -1.31 9.01 -20.80
C ILE A 49 -0.02 9.06 -19.96
N ILE A 50 0.42 10.25 -19.55
CA ILE A 50 1.65 10.38 -18.74
C ILE A 50 1.51 9.64 -17.41
N CYS A 51 0.45 9.96 -16.66
CA CYS A 51 0.32 9.58 -15.25
C CYS A 51 -0.05 8.10 -15.08
N TYR A 52 -0.82 7.54 -16.02
CA TYR A 52 -1.34 6.18 -15.90
C TYR A 52 -0.64 5.18 -16.83
N PHE A 53 0.14 5.63 -17.81
CA PHE A 53 0.87 4.75 -18.73
C PHE A 53 2.38 5.00 -18.73
N CYS A 54 2.84 6.20 -19.14
CA CYS A 54 4.26 6.44 -19.37
C CYS A 54 5.10 6.36 -18.09
N ILE A 55 4.72 7.09 -17.04
CA ILE A 55 5.45 7.07 -15.76
C ILE A 55 5.45 5.65 -15.15
N PRO A 56 4.30 4.95 -15.00
CA PRO A 56 4.27 3.59 -14.47
C PRO A 56 5.15 2.60 -15.25
N LEU A 57 5.13 2.66 -16.58
CA LEU A 57 5.94 1.78 -17.42
C LEU A 57 7.44 1.99 -17.14
N ILE A 58 7.88 3.24 -17.13
CA ILE A 58 9.28 3.59 -16.88
C ILE A 58 9.70 3.20 -15.46
N THR A 59 8.83 3.41 -14.46
CA THR A 59 9.13 3.02 -13.06
C THR A 59 9.27 1.51 -12.91
N ARG A 60 8.40 0.73 -13.56
CA ARG A 60 8.46 -0.73 -13.50
C ARG A 60 9.74 -1.25 -14.15
N THR A 61 10.07 -0.75 -15.34
CA THR A 61 11.33 -1.11 -16.03
C THR A 61 12.54 -0.75 -15.17
N TRP A 62 12.55 0.44 -14.56
CA TRP A 62 13.64 0.84 -13.66
C TRP A 62 13.79 -0.09 -12.45
N ARG A 63 12.68 -0.44 -11.78
CA ARG A 63 12.70 -1.32 -10.59
C ARG A 63 13.07 -2.75 -10.92
N TYR A 64 12.76 -3.21 -12.13
CA TYR A 64 13.21 -4.49 -12.64
C TYR A 64 14.75 -4.51 -12.83
N LEU A 65 15.32 -3.45 -13.39
CA LEU A 65 16.76 -3.34 -13.62
C LEU A 65 17.56 -3.03 -12.33
N PHE A 66 16.94 -2.32 -11.38
CA PHE A 66 17.57 -1.88 -10.14
C PHE A 66 16.70 -2.26 -8.92
N PRO A 67 16.71 -3.55 -8.52
CA PRO A 67 15.92 -4.01 -7.39
C PRO A 67 16.44 -3.42 -6.06
N PRO A 68 15.56 -3.20 -5.07
CA PRO A 68 15.97 -2.73 -3.75
C PRO A 68 16.72 -3.81 -2.99
N THR A 69 17.85 -3.47 -2.39
CA THR A 69 18.71 -4.41 -1.65
C THR A 69 18.52 -4.35 -0.13
N HIS A 70 17.48 -3.70 0.38
CA HIS A 70 17.22 -3.61 1.83
C HIS A 70 16.18 -4.65 2.27
N LEU A 71 16.24 -5.00 3.56
CA LEU A 71 15.19 -5.79 4.23
C LEU A 71 13.85 -5.03 4.14
N PRO A 72 12.73 -5.73 3.89
CA PRO A 72 11.44 -5.05 3.71
C PRO A 72 10.92 -4.58 5.07
N GLN A 73 11.19 -3.32 5.43
CA GLN A 73 10.49 -2.63 6.52
C GLN A 73 9.14 -2.04 6.06
N TYR A 74 8.86 -2.13 4.76
CA TYR A 74 7.65 -1.63 4.12
C TYR A 74 7.28 -2.52 2.94
N VAL A 75 6.00 -2.50 2.57
CA VAL A 75 5.47 -3.13 1.36
C VAL A 75 5.54 -2.15 0.20
N VAL A 76 5.52 -2.68 -1.03
CA VAL A 76 5.64 -1.87 -2.25
C VAL A 76 4.34 -1.83 -3.04
N SER A 77 4.09 -0.74 -3.76
CA SER A 77 3.00 -0.66 -4.72
C SER A 77 3.28 -1.53 -5.95
N ARG A 78 2.27 -1.69 -6.82
CA ARG A 78 2.41 -2.37 -8.12
C ARG A 78 3.53 -1.82 -8.99
N ASP A 79 3.82 -0.53 -8.88
CA ASP A 79 4.88 0.15 -9.63
C ASP A 79 6.24 0.05 -8.92
N GLY A 80 6.28 -0.64 -7.78
CA GLY A 80 7.48 -0.89 -7.00
C GLY A 80 7.82 0.21 -6.00
N TRP A 81 6.97 1.22 -5.78
CA TRP A 81 7.26 2.29 -4.83
C TRP A 81 7.04 1.87 -3.38
N PRO A 82 7.87 2.33 -2.41
CA PRO A 82 7.58 2.17 -0.98
C PRO A 82 6.17 2.70 -0.66
N SER A 83 5.36 1.90 0.03
CA SER A 83 3.98 2.27 0.39
C SER A 83 3.81 2.30 1.89
N ASP A 84 3.46 1.16 2.47
CA ASP A 84 2.98 1.08 3.84
C ASP A 84 4.04 0.34 4.65
N PRO A 85 4.36 0.80 5.86
CA PRO A 85 5.29 0.09 6.71
C PRO A 85 4.71 -1.22 7.19
N ILE A 86 5.58 -2.21 7.36
CA ILE A 86 5.22 -3.46 8.02
C ILE A 86 5.35 -3.24 9.51
N ASN A 87 4.23 -3.28 10.22
CA ASN A 87 4.14 -2.85 11.62
C ASN A 87 3.47 -3.89 12.54
N ILE A 88 2.80 -4.91 11.99
CA ILE A 88 2.13 -5.96 12.76
C ILE A 88 2.40 -7.33 12.15
N ALA A 89 2.41 -8.38 12.98
CA ALA A 89 2.37 -9.76 12.56
C ALA A 89 1.35 -10.52 13.40
N VAL A 90 0.54 -11.36 12.76
CA VAL A 90 -0.48 -12.17 13.45
C VAL A 90 -0.15 -13.65 13.31
N VAL A 91 -0.13 -14.37 14.43
CA VAL A 91 0.02 -15.82 14.49
C VAL A 91 -1.36 -16.42 14.71
N ALA A 92 -1.84 -17.13 13.70
CA ALA A 92 -3.13 -17.81 13.70
C ALA A 92 -2.94 -19.31 13.42
N GLN A 93 -3.96 -20.13 13.68
CA GLN A 93 -3.90 -21.56 13.34
C GLN A 93 -3.96 -21.73 11.81
N ASP A 94 -4.91 -21.05 11.18
CA ASP A 94 -5.11 -20.99 9.74
C ASP A 94 -5.67 -19.61 9.34
N GLU A 95 -6.00 -19.46 8.05
CA GLU A 95 -6.59 -18.24 7.50
C GLU A 95 -7.98 -17.93 8.08
N GLU A 96 -8.79 -18.96 8.34
CA GLU A 96 -10.15 -18.79 8.85
C GLU A 96 -10.14 -18.31 10.30
N HIS A 97 -9.16 -18.77 11.09
CA HIS A 97 -8.92 -18.27 12.44
C HIS A 97 -8.55 -16.78 12.41
N LEU A 98 -7.69 -16.34 11.47
CA LEU A 98 -7.42 -14.91 11.28
C LEU A 98 -8.70 -14.13 10.92
N ARG A 99 -9.48 -14.61 9.94
CA ARG A 99 -10.76 -14.00 9.54
C ARG A 99 -11.69 -13.85 10.73
N THR A 100 -11.90 -14.92 11.49
CA THR A 100 -12.77 -14.94 12.67
C THR A 100 -12.31 -13.96 13.74
N ALA A 101 -11.01 -13.92 14.04
CA ALA A 101 -10.47 -12.99 15.04
C ALA A 101 -10.68 -11.53 14.64
N MET A 102 -10.39 -11.19 13.38
CA MET A 102 -10.59 -9.84 12.84
C MET A 102 -12.08 -9.45 12.81
N GLN A 103 -12.96 -10.34 12.39
CA GLN A 103 -14.41 -10.11 12.39
C GLN A 103 -14.97 -9.89 13.80
N ARG A 104 -14.53 -10.68 14.79
CA ARG A 104 -14.88 -10.47 16.20
C ARG A 104 -14.42 -9.12 16.74
N ALA A 105 -13.29 -8.62 16.24
CA ALA A 105 -12.78 -7.27 16.52
C ALA A 105 -13.47 -6.16 15.70
N GLY A 106 -14.53 -6.47 14.96
CA GLY A 106 -15.35 -5.51 14.21
C GLY A 106 -14.78 -5.13 12.85
N TRP A 107 -13.75 -5.84 12.37
CA TRP A 107 -13.17 -5.59 11.05
C TRP A 107 -13.93 -6.33 9.96
N THR A 108 -14.09 -5.67 8.81
CA THR A 108 -14.74 -6.26 7.63
C THR A 108 -13.67 -6.60 6.59
N GLU A 109 -13.75 -7.80 6.01
CA GLU A 109 -12.91 -8.18 4.89
C GLU A 109 -13.21 -7.31 3.66
N ALA A 110 -12.16 -6.89 2.95
CA ALA A 110 -12.30 -6.05 1.77
C ALA A 110 -12.78 -6.87 0.57
N ASP A 111 -13.71 -6.32 -0.20
CA ASP A 111 -14.15 -6.91 -1.46
C ASP A 111 -12.96 -7.01 -2.44
N PRO A 112 -12.94 -8.02 -3.32
CA PRO A 112 -11.96 -8.07 -4.40
C PRO A 112 -12.12 -6.87 -5.34
N ILE A 113 -11.01 -6.46 -5.96
CA ILE A 113 -11.03 -5.40 -6.98
C ILE A 113 -11.69 -5.94 -8.25
N THR A 114 -12.88 -5.43 -8.53
CA THR A 114 -13.64 -5.67 -9.75
C THR A 114 -14.15 -4.33 -10.28
N ILE A 115 -14.54 -4.26 -11.55
CA ILE A 115 -15.13 -3.03 -12.11
C ILE A 115 -16.33 -2.57 -11.28
N LYS A 116 -17.15 -3.53 -10.83
CA LYS A 116 -18.33 -3.28 -9.98
C LYS A 116 -17.94 -2.69 -8.62
N SER A 117 -16.98 -3.28 -7.91
CA SER A 117 -16.58 -2.81 -6.58
C SER A 117 -15.86 -1.46 -6.64
N VAL A 118 -15.03 -1.22 -7.66
CA VAL A 118 -14.37 0.08 -7.89
C VAL A 118 -15.41 1.17 -8.20
N LEU A 119 -16.40 0.90 -9.05
CA LEU A 119 -17.46 1.86 -9.33
C LEU A 119 -18.30 2.14 -8.08
N ARG A 120 -18.64 1.10 -7.31
CA ARG A 120 -19.35 1.23 -6.04
C ARG A 120 -18.56 2.06 -5.01
N GLU A 121 -17.25 1.84 -4.92
CA GLU A 121 -16.35 2.64 -4.08
C GLU A 121 -16.34 4.10 -4.52
N GLY A 122 -16.22 4.37 -5.82
CA GLY A 122 -16.28 5.73 -6.37
C GLY A 122 -17.58 6.46 -6.03
N VAL A 123 -18.73 5.79 -6.19
CA VAL A 123 -20.06 6.31 -5.79
C VAL A 123 -20.12 6.52 -4.27
N ALA A 124 -19.61 5.58 -3.48
CA ALA A 124 -19.61 5.69 -2.02
C ALA A 124 -18.75 6.85 -1.53
N ILE A 125 -17.57 7.05 -2.13
CA ILE A 125 -16.72 8.21 -1.88
C ILE A 125 -17.46 9.49 -2.28
N LEU A 126 -18.01 9.59 -3.50
CA LEU A 126 -18.65 10.82 -3.99
C LEU A 126 -19.84 11.24 -3.11
N PHE A 127 -20.75 10.30 -2.83
CA PHE A 127 -21.99 10.56 -2.08
C PHE A 127 -21.89 10.33 -0.57
N ARG A 128 -20.68 10.10 -0.02
CA ARG A 128 -20.44 9.79 1.41
C ARG A 128 -21.31 8.64 1.91
N ARG A 129 -21.48 7.59 1.10
CA ARG A 129 -22.26 6.40 1.46
C ARG A 129 -21.39 5.40 2.21
N HIS A 130 -22.05 4.65 3.08
CA HIS A 130 -21.44 3.55 3.80
C HIS A 130 -21.07 2.40 2.85
N TYR A 131 -19.83 1.91 2.94
CA TYR A 131 -19.39 0.73 2.21
C TYR A 131 -18.32 0.00 3.03
N PRO A 132 -18.72 -0.80 4.04
CA PRO A 132 -17.81 -1.46 4.99
C PRO A 132 -16.79 -2.41 4.37
N SER A 133 -17.07 -2.96 3.19
CA SER A 133 -16.19 -3.87 2.45
C SER A 133 -15.61 -3.23 1.17
N ALA A 134 -15.62 -1.90 1.05
CA ALA A 134 -14.90 -1.17 0.00
C ALA A 134 -13.49 -1.75 -0.28
N PRO A 135 -13.16 -2.03 -1.56
CA PRO A 135 -11.86 -2.59 -1.92
C PRO A 135 -10.74 -1.58 -1.68
N PHE A 136 -9.49 -2.04 -1.82
CA PHE A 136 -8.33 -1.18 -1.93
C PHE A 136 -7.27 -1.79 -2.83
N SER A 137 -6.41 -0.94 -3.41
CA SER A 137 -5.37 -1.36 -4.35
C SER A 137 -4.40 -2.39 -3.74
N PRO A 138 -3.87 -3.33 -4.53
CA PRO A 138 -2.96 -4.33 -4.03
C PRO A 138 -1.60 -3.72 -3.75
N LEU A 139 -1.06 -4.06 -2.59
CA LEU A 139 0.34 -3.90 -2.24
C LEU A 139 1.04 -5.26 -2.30
N TYR A 140 2.36 -5.21 -2.42
CA TYR A 140 3.19 -6.37 -2.70
C TYR A 140 4.25 -6.55 -1.62
N LEU A 141 4.38 -7.79 -1.18
CA LEU A 141 5.42 -8.31 -0.30
C LEU A 141 5.73 -9.74 -0.78
N PHE A 142 6.98 -10.19 -0.64
CA PHE A 142 7.40 -11.52 -1.14
C PHE A 142 7.19 -11.73 -2.65
N GLY A 143 7.18 -10.63 -3.43
CA GLY A 143 6.94 -10.69 -4.88
C GLY A 143 5.49 -10.97 -5.28
N ARG A 144 4.53 -10.95 -4.34
CA ARG A 144 3.12 -11.26 -4.57
C ARG A 144 2.19 -10.24 -3.90
N PRO A 145 0.94 -10.08 -4.38
CA PRO A 145 -0.04 -9.24 -3.69
C PRO A 145 -0.37 -9.78 -2.30
N HIS A 146 -0.93 -8.92 -1.45
CA HIS A 146 -1.54 -9.34 -0.18
C HIS A 146 -2.59 -10.44 -0.40
N ASP A 147 -2.71 -11.35 0.57
CA ASP A 147 -3.67 -12.46 0.50
C ASP A 147 -5.05 -12.01 0.97
N ILE A 148 -5.08 -11.29 2.09
CA ILE A 148 -6.31 -10.86 2.75
C ILE A 148 -6.15 -9.45 3.30
N GLY A 149 -7.26 -8.72 3.30
CA GLY A 149 -7.29 -7.34 3.71
C GLY A 149 -8.56 -7.04 4.50
N PHE A 150 -8.42 -6.25 5.55
CA PHE A 150 -9.53 -5.87 6.41
C PHE A 150 -9.61 -4.36 6.53
N GLN A 151 -10.81 -3.84 6.75
CA GLN A 151 -11.03 -2.43 7.04
C GLN A 151 -12.12 -2.22 8.09
N MET A 152 -12.07 -1.05 8.71
CA MET A 152 -13.07 -0.57 9.63
C MET A 152 -13.33 0.92 9.36
N GLN A 153 -14.59 1.29 9.18
CA GLN A 153 -15.01 2.69 9.05
C GLN A 153 -15.48 3.19 10.42
N THR A 154 -14.87 4.27 10.90
CA THR A 154 -15.18 4.86 12.20
C THR A 154 -15.74 6.29 12.04
N GLY A 155 -16.43 6.79 13.07
CA GLY A 155 -16.99 8.13 13.11
C GLY A 155 -18.47 8.25 12.72
N PRO A 156 -19.06 9.46 12.81
CA PRO A 156 -20.51 9.68 12.70
C PRO A 156 -21.07 9.48 11.28
N HIS A 157 -20.22 9.56 10.26
CA HIS A 157 -20.59 9.38 8.85
C HIS A 157 -19.60 8.41 8.17
N PRO A 158 -19.71 7.11 8.45
CA PRO A 158 -18.75 6.12 7.98
C PRO A 158 -18.81 6.01 6.45
N SER A 159 -17.67 6.22 5.82
CA SER A 159 -17.51 6.12 4.36
C SER A 159 -16.07 5.73 4.03
N PRO A 160 -15.77 5.27 2.80
CA PRO A 160 -14.40 4.96 2.40
C PRO A 160 -13.43 6.15 2.39
N ARG A 161 -13.89 7.35 2.77
CA ARG A 161 -13.07 8.57 2.85
C ARG A 161 -12.13 8.58 4.06
N HIS A 162 -12.55 7.96 5.15
CA HIS A 162 -11.77 7.81 6.38
C HIS A 162 -11.99 6.40 6.90
N ARG A 163 -10.95 5.59 6.86
CA ARG A 163 -11.02 4.18 7.22
C ARG A 163 -9.69 3.68 7.75
N HIS A 164 -9.80 2.84 8.76
CA HIS A 164 -8.73 1.99 9.24
C HIS A 164 -8.61 0.80 8.30
N HIS A 165 -7.41 0.41 7.91
CA HIS A 165 -7.23 -0.77 7.07
C HIS A 165 -5.91 -1.47 7.33
N VAL A 166 -5.94 -2.79 7.23
CA VAL A 166 -4.76 -3.66 7.40
C VAL A 166 -4.73 -4.72 6.32
N ARG A 167 -3.56 -4.92 5.73
CA ARG A 167 -3.30 -5.96 4.72
C ARG A 167 -2.41 -7.03 5.32
N PHE A 168 -2.66 -8.29 5.00
CA PHE A 168 -1.88 -9.42 5.48
C PHE A 168 -1.33 -10.28 4.33
N TRP A 169 -0.10 -10.77 4.55
CA TRP A 169 0.60 -11.73 3.70
C TRP A 169 0.96 -12.95 4.53
N HIS A 170 0.49 -14.11 4.12
CA HIS A 170 0.90 -15.39 4.68
C HIS A 170 2.40 -15.65 4.43
N LEU A 171 3.16 -15.81 5.50
CA LEU A 171 4.57 -16.17 5.44
C LEU A 171 4.70 -17.66 5.09
N GLN A 172 4.89 -17.94 3.80
CA GLN A 172 5.12 -19.30 3.33
C GLN A 172 6.55 -19.77 3.68
N THR A 173 6.66 -20.99 4.19
CA THR A 173 7.92 -21.73 4.32
C THR A 173 8.43 -22.09 2.92
N ALA A 174 9.40 -21.32 2.42
CA ALA A 174 10.02 -21.63 1.14
C ALA A 174 10.91 -22.88 1.30
N PRO A 175 10.72 -23.93 0.48
CA PRO A 175 11.75 -24.92 0.28
C PRO A 175 12.84 -24.28 -0.58
N SER A 176 14.04 -24.11 -0.02
CA SER A 176 15.31 -23.74 -0.70
C SER A 176 15.41 -22.37 -1.43
N ASP A 177 16.28 -21.53 -0.88
CA ASP A 177 17.29 -20.67 -1.53
C ASP A 177 16.97 -19.54 -2.52
N HIS A 178 15.76 -19.37 -3.06
CA HIS A 178 15.58 -18.38 -4.16
C HIS A 178 14.92 -17.02 -3.82
N LEU A 179 14.52 -16.76 -2.57
CA LEU A 179 14.21 -15.39 -2.13
C LEU A 179 14.94 -15.07 -0.82
N GLN A 180 16.09 -14.39 -0.93
CA GLN A 180 16.83 -13.83 0.22
C GLN A 180 15.92 -13.03 1.18
N TYR A 181 14.84 -12.43 0.66
CA TYR A 181 13.85 -11.68 1.44
C TYR A 181 13.09 -12.52 2.46
N ASN A 182 12.77 -13.79 2.16
CA ASN A 182 12.06 -14.66 3.10
C ASN A 182 12.98 -15.13 4.23
N GLY A 183 14.29 -15.22 3.98
CA GLY A 183 15.28 -15.67 4.97
C GLY A 183 15.31 -14.81 6.23
N PHE A 184 15.14 -13.48 6.10
CA PHE A 184 14.98 -12.59 7.25
C PHE A 184 13.73 -12.94 8.05
N TRP A 185 12.56 -13.00 7.41
CA TRP A 185 11.30 -13.26 8.10
C TRP A 185 11.26 -14.65 8.74
N HIS A 186 11.77 -15.66 8.06
CA HIS A 186 11.96 -16.99 8.63
C HIS A 186 12.86 -16.94 9.84
N ARG A 187 14.01 -16.27 9.79
CA ARG A 187 14.91 -16.15 10.95
C ARG A 187 14.26 -15.37 12.10
N THR A 188 13.56 -14.28 11.82
CA THR A 188 12.90 -13.45 12.83
C THR A 188 11.77 -14.21 13.52
N PHE A 189 11.03 -15.02 12.76
CA PHE A 189 9.84 -15.71 13.23
C PHE A 189 10.01 -17.22 13.44
N HIS A 190 11.21 -17.80 13.30
CA HIS A 190 11.42 -19.25 13.37
C HIS A 190 10.94 -19.88 14.69
N THR A 191 11.07 -19.15 15.81
CA THR A 191 10.59 -19.62 17.13
C THR A 191 9.06 -19.63 17.24
N LEU A 192 8.39 -18.87 16.38
CA LEU A 192 6.94 -18.73 16.30
C LEU A 192 6.32 -19.61 15.20
N LEU A 193 7.12 -19.98 14.19
CA LEU A 193 6.80 -20.96 13.15
C LEU A 193 6.76 -22.37 13.76
N ARG A 194 5.69 -22.66 14.51
CA ARG A 194 5.35 -24.04 14.86
C ARG A 194 4.64 -24.69 13.67
N ARG A 195 4.78 -26.02 13.51
CA ARG A 195 4.21 -26.76 12.37
C ARG A 195 2.68 -26.58 12.21
N ASP A 196 1.99 -26.16 13.26
CA ASP A 196 0.53 -26.02 13.35
C ASP A 196 0.02 -24.57 13.24
N LYS A 197 0.90 -23.57 13.03
CA LYS A 197 0.50 -22.16 13.01
C LYS A 197 1.02 -21.42 11.80
N GLN A 198 0.16 -20.57 11.26
CA GLN A 198 0.45 -19.66 10.17
C GLN A 198 0.83 -18.29 10.72
N ILE A 199 1.79 -17.62 10.06
CA ILE A 199 2.20 -16.27 10.39
C ILE A 199 1.78 -15.35 9.26
N TRP A 200 1.10 -14.28 9.62
CA TRP A 200 0.56 -13.28 8.72
C TRP A 200 1.28 -11.97 8.96
N ILE A 201 2.12 -11.56 8.02
CA ILE A 201 2.83 -10.29 8.07
C ILE A 201 1.88 -9.19 7.63
N GLY A 202 1.77 -8.12 8.41
CA GLY A 202 0.75 -7.10 8.23
C GLY A 202 1.29 -5.69 8.06
N ALA A 203 0.57 -4.90 7.27
CA ALA A 203 0.76 -3.46 7.12
C ALA A 203 -0.57 -2.76 7.43
N ALA A 204 -0.64 -2.06 8.56
CA ALA A 204 -1.80 -1.33 9.01
C ALA A 204 -1.62 0.18 8.78
N THR A 205 -2.56 0.81 8.09
CA THR A 205 -2.57 2.26 7.79
C THR A 205 -3.97 2.87 7.89
N HIS A 206 -4.04 4.15 8.25
CA HIS A 206 -5.28 4.89 8.38
C HIS A 206 -5.46 5.89 7.23
N ASP A 207 -6.59 5.85 6.52
CA ASP A 207 -6.94 6.84 5.49
C ASP A 207 -7.48 8.11 6.14
N ILE A 208 -6.83 9.25 5.88
CA ILE A 208 -7.20 10.58 6.42
C ILE A 208 -7.78 11.50 5.35
N ALA A 209 -7.64 11.18 4.06
CA ALA A 209 -8.30 11.94 3.00
C ALA A 209 -8.62 11.05 1.79
N PRO A 210 -9.81 11.24 1.18
CA PRO A 210 -10.25 10.41 0.06
C PRO A 210 -9.53 10.69 -1.25
N ILE A 211 -8.98 11.89 -1.41
CA ILE A 211 -8.36 12.35 -2.66
C ILE A 211 -7.05 13.04 -2.32
N ALA A 212 -5.99 12.54 -2.93
CA ALA A 212 -4.63 13.03 -2.94
C ALA A 212 -3.99 12.61 -4.26
N PHE A 213 -2.79 13.12 -4.51
CA PHE A 213 -2.01 12.79 -5.69
C PHE A 213 -0.73 12.07 -5.28
N ARG A 214 -0.38 11.01 -6.02
CA ARG A 214 0.93 10.38 -5.87
C ARG A 214 2.02 11.35 -6.32
N MET A 215 3.05 11.52 -5.51
CA MET A 215 4.20 12.36 -5.79
C MET A 215 4.92 11.95 -7.08
N GLN A 216 4.97 10.65 -7.36
CA GLN A 216 5.80 10.08 -8.42
C GLN A 216 5.10 10.08 -9.78
N SER A 217 3.80 9.87 -9.79
CA SER A 217 3.02 9.67 -11.02
C SER A 217 1.85 10.63 -11.17
N LEU A 218 1.59 11.49 -10.19
CA LEU A 218 0.42 12.37 -10.11
C LEU A 218 -0.93 11.61 -10.21
N GLN A 219 -0.93 10.29 -10.06
CA GLN A 219 -2.17 9.52 -10.03
C GLN A 219 -3.01 9.90 -8.81
N ILE A 220 -4.33 9.92 -9.00
CA ILE A 220 -5.29 10.10 -7.90
C ILE A 220 -5.22 8.88 -6.98
N THR A 221 -5.14 9.14 -5.67
CA THR A 221 -5.11 8.14 -4.60
C THR A 221 -5.71 8.71 -3.31
N HIS A 222 -5.76 7.94 -2.23
CA HIS A 222 -6.12 8.44 -0.90
C HIS A 222 -4.86 8.90 -0.15
N LYS A 223 -5.05 9.70 0.90
CA LYS A 223 -3.98 10.10 1.81
C LYS A 223 -4.05 9.24 3.06
N ILE A 224 -2.91 8.64 3.43
CA ILE A 224 -2.75 7.96 4.71
C ILE A 224 -2.19 8.88 5.77
N ASP A 225 -2.50 8.58 7.03
CA ASP A 225 -1.84 9.16 8.20
C ASP A 225 -0.33 8.85 8.16
N ALA A 226 0.47 9.84 8.55
CA ALA A 226 1.91 9.68 8.65
C ALA A 226 2.31 8.79 9.84
N ASP A 227 1.50 8.80 10.90
CA ASP A 227 1.69 7.99 12.08
C ASP A 227 1.01 6.62 11.92
N THR A 228 1.77 5.68 11.37
CA THR A 228 1.32 4.29 11.19
C THR A 228 1.42 3.46 12.47
N GLU A 229 2.07 3.97 13.51
CA GLU A 229 2.17 3.30 14.81
C GLU A 229 0.85 3.43 15.56
N LYS A 230 0.25 4.62 15.51
CA LYS A 230 -1.12 4.84 15.99
C LYS A 230 -2.12 3.85 15.39
N GLU A 231 -1.98 3.55 14.10
CA GLU A 231 -2.85 2.57 13.45
C GLU A 231 -2.57 1.13 13.87
N ARG A 232 -1.29 0.74 13.96
CA ARG A 232 -0.89 -0.57 14.53
C ARG A 232 -1.52 -0.76 15.90
N ASP A 233 -1.40 0.25 16.76
CA ASP A 233 -1.89 0.20 18.14
C ASP A 233 -3.43 0.16 18.16
N PHE A 234 -4.11 0.82 17.22
CA PHE A 234 -5.56 0.71 17.02
C PHE A 234 -6.01 -0.72 16.66
N VAL A 235 -5.32 -1.38 15.71
CA VAL A 235 -5.59 -2.78 15.36
C VAL A 235 -5.42 -3.67 16.59
N ILE A 236 -4.32 -3.53 17.32
CA ILE A 236 -4.05 -4.34 18.52
C ILE A 236 -5.12 -4.12 19.59
N ALA A 237 -5.46 -2.85 19.87
CA ALA A 237 -6.48 -2.50 20.84
C ALA A 237 -7.85 -3.09 20.47
N SER A 238 -8.22 -3.10 19.19
CA SER A 238 -9.48 -3.71 18.73
C SER A 238 -9.52 -5.22 18.97
N LEU A 239 -8.40 -5.93 18.73
CA LEU A 239 -8.27 -7.36 18.99
C LEU A 239 -8.29 -7.66 20.50
N GLN A 240 -7.62 -6.83 21.31
CA GLN A 240 -7.65 -6.95 22.77
C GLN A 240 -9.05 -6.74 23.32
N HIS A 241 -9.77 -5.72 22.84
CA HIS A 241 -11.14 -5.42 23.28
C HIS A 241 -12.12 -6.56 22.95
N ALA A 242 -11.91 -7.23 21.82
CA ALA A 242 -12.68 -8.43 21.45
C ALA A 242 -12.27 -9.70 22.19
N ASN A 243 -11.29 -9.64 23.10
CA ASN A 243 -10.75 -10.77 23.85
C ASN A 243 -10.25 -11.92 22.95
N VAL A 244 -9.69 -11.59 21.78
CA VAL A 244 -9.14 -12.58 20.83
C VAL A 244 -7.60 -12.63 20.84
N VAL A 245 -6.95 -11.94 21.78
CA VAL A 245 -5.48 -11.92 21.92
C VAL A 245 -5.05 -12.90 23.00
N ARG A 246 -4.33 -13.96 22.61
CA ARG A 246 -3.71 -14.90 23.54
C ARG A 246 -2.39 -14.39 24.09
N ARG A 247 -1.57 -13.78 23.23
CA ARG A 247 -0.23 -13.29 23.58
C ARG A 247 0.19 -12.17 22.64
N GLN A 248 0.87 -11.18 23.19
CA GLN A 248 1.51 -10.10 22.46
C GLN A 248 3.01 -10.11 22.72
N ARG A 249 3.81 -9.86 21.69
CA ARG A 249 5.27 -9.70 21.78
C ARG A 249 5.73 -8.62 20.83
N ARG A 250 6.61 -7.72 21.29
CA ARG A 250 7.30 -6.77 20.42
C ARG A 250 8.62 -7.35 19.93
N ILE A 251 8.85 -7.32 18.62
CA ILE A 251 10.12 -7.74 18.01
C ILE A 251 10.77 -6.54 17.33
N LYS A 252 12.05 -6.30 17.61
CA LYS A 252 12.85 -5.31 16.87
C LYS A 252 13.24 -5.92 15.52
N ALA A 253 12.65 -5.40 14.44
CA ALA A 253 12.87 -5.90 13.07
C ALA A 253 13.97 -5.12 12.32
N GLY A 254 14.25 -3.90 12.75
CA GLY A 254 15.38 -3.11 12.25
C GLY A 254 15.54 -1.81 13.01
N ASP A 255 16.29 -0.89 12.43
CA ASP A 255 16.43 0.46 12.96
C ASP A 255 15.24 1.34 12.55
N PRO A 256 14.95 2.39 13.33
CA PRO A 256 13.94 3.37 12.96
C PRO A 256 14.19 3.92 11.55
N LEU A 257 13.15 3.94 10.74
CA LEU A 257 13.21 4.40 9.36
C LEU A 257 12.25 5.56 9.19
N SER A 258 12.70 6.58 8.47
CA SER A 258 11.79 7.58 7.94
C SER A 258 11.95 7.67 6.43
N PHE A 259 10.82 7.60 5.74
CA PHE A 259 10.78 7.71 4.29
C PHE A 259 9.59 8.57 3.86
N ARG A 260 9.69 9.09 2.64
CA ARG A 260 8.62 9.89 2.06
C ARG A 260 7.50 8.95 1.62
N GLY A 261 6.28 9.21 2.11
CA GLY A 261 5.10 8.49 1.67
C GLY A 261 4.79 8.77 0.20
N GLN A 262 3.83 8.04 -0.37
CA GLN A 262 3.50 8.20 -1.78
C GLN A 262 2.76 9.50 -2.10
N THR A 263 2.15 10.16 -1.12
CA THR A 263 1.36 11.39 -1.31
C THR A 263 2.12 12.65 -0.89
N PHE A 264 1.72 13.79 -1.45
CA PHE A 264 2.32 15.08 -1.12
C PHE A 264 2.24 15.40 0.38
N GLY A 265 3.39 15.79 0.95
CA GLY A 265 3.50 16.22 2.34
C GLY A 265 3.44 15.10 3.38
N VAL A 266 3.41 13.82 2.98
CA VAL A 266 3.42 12.69 3.92
C VAL A 266 4.85 12.17 4.09
N LYS A 267 5.31 12.13 5.34
CA LYS A 267 6.57 11.52 5.74
C LYS A 267 6.25 10.45 6.77
N ILE A 268 6.45 9.20 6.40
CA ILE A 268 6.19 8.06 7.27
C ILE A 268 7.40 7.87 8.17
N THR A 269 7.13 7.65 9.45
CA THR A 269 8.13 7.36 10.47
C THR A 269 7.76 6.06 11.15
N VAL A 270 8.73 5.16 11.26
CA VAL A 270 8.58 3.90 11.98
C VAL A 270 9.74 3.68 12.94
N ASP A 271 9.42 3.15 14.11
CA ASP A 271 10.33 2.72 15.17
C ASP A 271 11.19 1.49 14.81
N GLY A 272 10.86 0.80 13.70
CA GLY A 272 11.53 -0.44 13.29
C GLY A 272 11.13 -1.66 14.12
N ALA A 273 10.05 -1.57 14.90
CA ALA A 273 9.48 -2.67 15.66
C ALA A 273 8.22 -3.24 15.00
N ILE A 274 8.01 -4.54 15.19
CA ILE A 274 6.82 -5.27 14.75
C ILE A 274 6.15 -5.85 15.98
N GLU A 275 4.87 -5.54 16.14
CA GLU A 275 4.05 -6.14 17.19
C GLU A 275 3.50 -7.48 16.69
N VAL A 276 3.74 -8.53 17.46
CA VAL A 276 3.36 -9.90 17.13
C VAL A 276 2.23 -10.33 18.04
N ILE A 277 1.09 -10.63 17.43
CA ILE A 277 -0.15 -11.00 18.12
C ILE A 277 -0.44 -12.46 17.83
N GLU A 278 -0.50 -13.29 18.86
CA GLU A 278 -1.04 -14.64 18.78
C GLU A 278 -2.53 -14.58 19.11
N VAL A 279 -3.37 -14.96 18.15
CA VAL A 279 -4.83 -15.00 18.37
C VAL A 279 -5.25 -16.26 19.16
N SER A 280 -6.29 -16.13 19.96
CA SER A 280 -6.77 -17.13 20.94
C SER A 280 -7.66 -18.20 20.35
#